data_AF-A0A4P6FTY7-F1
#
_entry.id   AF-A0A4P6FTY7-F1
#
_cell.length_a   1.000
_cell.length_b   1.000
_cell.length_c   1.000
_cell.angle_alpha   90.00
_cell.angle_beta   90.00
_cell.angle_gamma   90.00
#
_symmetry.space_group_name_H-M   'P 1'
#
loop_
_entity.id
_entity.type
_entity.pdbx_description
1 polymer ?
#
loop_
_entity_poly.entity_id
_entity_poly.type
_entity_poly.pdbx_seq_one_letter_code
_entity_poly.pdbx_strand_id
1 'polypeptide(L)'
;MSLLLLAAAAPLTAQVRPVPGDGDPRLQVVDYKEGQIVLLEAIPGYQMMVELGSDEEIENVALGDGGAWQVTANHRGDRLFVKAVQAGVSTNLTVVTTARVYAMELAPLADPSLPMAYIVSFRFAEAAPAASAANGAPAVGQAAQAAADTAALPASSAEAR
;
A
#
# COMPACT_ATOMS: atom_id res chain seq x y z
N MET A 1 -42.49 -16.14 -14.65
CA MET A 1 -41.44 -15.63 -15.55
C MET A 1 -40.29 -15.17 -14.67
N SER A 2 -39.33 -16.06 -14.41
CA SER A 2 -38.23 -15.79 -13.48
C SER A 2 -37.11 -15.06 -14.22
N LEU A 3 -36.79 -13.85 -13.77
CA LEU A 3 -35.72 -13.02 -14.33
C LEU A 3 -34.39 -13.49 -13.74
N LEU A 4 -33.53 -14.09 -14.57
CA LEU A 4 -32.18 -14.51 -14.19
C LEU A 4 -31.29 -13.25 -14.15
N LEU A 5 -30.84 -12.83 -12.97
CA LEU A 5 -29.78 -11.81 -12.84
C LEU A 5 -28.45 -12.44 -13.24
N LEU A 6 -27.90 -12.04 -14.38
CA LEU A 6 -26.55 -12.38 -14.78
C LEU A 6 -25.59 -11.37 -14.14
N ALA A 7 -24.94 -11.75 -13.03
CA ALA A 7 -23.89 -10.96 -12.41
C ALA A 7 -22.65 -10.96 -13.33
N ALA A 8 -22.35 -9.84 -13.96
CA ALA A 8 -21.12 -9.66 -14.73
C ALA A 8 -19.94 -9.57 -13.74
N ALA A 9 -19.16 -10.64 -13.64
CA ALA A 9 -17.88 -10.61 -12.91
C ALA A 9 -16.88 -9.80 -13.74
N ALA A 10 -16.53 -8.60 -13.27
CA ALA A 10 -15.44 -7.84 -13.87
C ALA A 10 -14.10 -8.55 -13.53
N PRO A 11 -13.21 -8.78 -14.50
CA PRO A 11 -11.89 -9.32 -14.21
C PRO A 11 -11.13 -8.35 -13.31
N LEU A 12 -10.69 -8.83 -12.14
CA LEU A 12 -9.73 -8.11 -11.32
C LEU A 12 -8.36 -8.26 -12.00
N THR A 13 -8.01 -7.28 -12.85
CA THR A 13 -6.65 -7.18 -13.39
C THR A 13 -5.70 -6.92 -12.21
N ALA A 14 -5.04 -7.97 -11.74
CA ALA A 14 -4.17 -7.94 -10.56
C ALA A 14 -2.90 -7.09 -10.77
N GLN A 15 -2.49 -6.89 -12.03
CA GLN A 15 -1.31 -6.14 -12.40
C GLN A 15 -1.64 -5.08 -13.46
N VAL A 16 -1.22 -3.83 -13.23
CA VAL A 16 -1.38 -2.72 -14.19
C VAL A 16 -0.06 -2.13 -14.62
N ARG A 17 -0.07 -1.52 -15.81
CA ARG A 17 1.05 -0.79 -16.38
C ARG A 17 0.72 0.70 -16.33
N PRO A 18 1.70 1.57 -16.01
CA PRO A 18 1.54 3.01 -16.22
C PRO A 18 1.20 3.32 -17.67
N VAL A 19 0.44 4.38 -17.90
CA VAL A 19 0.03 4.82 -19.23
C VAL A 19 0.54 6.24 -19.51
N PRO A 20 0.85 6.60 -20.77
CA PRO A 20 1.19 7.98 -21.14
C PRO A 20 0.17 9.00 -20.62
N GLY A 21 0.66 10.10 -20.05
CA GLY A 21 -0.16 11.27 -19.75
C GLY A 21 -0.41 12.16 -20.99
N ASP A 22 -0.94 13.37 -20.78
CA ASP A 22 -1.33 14.31 -21.85
C ASP A 22 -0.14 14.98 -22.59
N GLY A 23 1.08 14.46 -22.44
CA GLY A 23 2.32 15.08 -22.92
C GLY A 23 3.32 14.09 -23.51
N ASP A 24 4.61 14.24 -23.14
CA ASP A 24 5.64 13.30 -23.57
C ASP A 24 5.30 11.88 -23.05
N PRO A 25 5.32 10.85 -23.91
CA PRO A 25 4.86 9.51 -23.54
C PRO A 25 5.75 8.79 -22.51
N ARG A 26 6.93 9.35 -22.18
CA ARG A 26 7.79 8.89 -21.09
C ARG A 26 7.36 9.45 -19.73
N LEU A 27 6.43 10.40 -19.70
CA LEU A 27 5.76 10.89 -18.49
C LEU A 27 4.44 10.12 -18.37
N GLN A 28 4.44 9.13 -17.49
CA GLN A 28 3.35 8.18 -17.37
C GLN A 28 2.65 8.32 -16.03
N VAL A 29 1.40 7.88 -15.99
CA VAL A 29 0.54 7.96 -14.81
C VAL A 29 -0.06 6.61 -14.50
N VAL A 30 -0.37 6.39 -13.23
CA VAL A 30 -1.12 5.21 -12.76
C VAL A 30 -2.10 5.65 -11.68
N ASP A 31 -3.34 5.19 -11.77
CA ASP A 31 -4.32 5.41 -10.70
C ASP A 31 -4.05 4.45 -9.56
N TYR A 32 -3.79 5.00 -8.37
CA TYR A 32 -3.57 4.19 -7.19
C TYR A 32 -4.84 3.43 -6.80
N LYS A 33 -4.69 2.13 -6.59
CA LYS A 33 -5.70 1.27 -5.95
C LYS A 33 -5.00 0.38 -4.93
N GLU A 34 -5.56 0.31 -3.74
CA GLU A 34 -5.05 -0.58 -2.69
C GLU A 34 -5.06 -2.04 -3.16
N GLY A 35 -3.97 -2.76 -2.88
CA GLY A 35 -3.82 -4.17 -3.27
C GLY A 35 -3.49 -4.41 -4.76
N GLN A 36 -3.28 -3.36 -5.55
CA GLN A 36 -2.90 -3.49 -6.96
C GLN A 36 -1.38 -3.53 -7.13
N ILE A 37 -0.90 -4.44 -8.00
CA ILE A 37 0.52 -4.51 -8.37
C ILE A 37 0.75 -3.62 -9.60
N VAL A 38 1.73 -2.73 -9.53
CA VAL A 38 2.14 -1.91 -10.68
C VAL A 38 3.42 -2.48 -11.30
N LEU A 39 3.37 -2.76 -12.60
CA LEU A 39 4.54 -3.21 -13.35
C LEU A 39 5.34 -2.01 -13.85
N LEU A 40 6.58 -1.90 -13.39
CA LEU A 40 7.54 -0.89 -13.82
C LEU A 40 8.62 -1.55 -14.69
N GLU A 41 8.67 -1.12 -15.95
CA GLU A 41 9.61 -1.65 -16.93
C GLU A 41 10.78 -0.70 -17.14
N ALA A 42 12.00 -1.23 -17.05
CA ALA A 42 13.22 -0.43 -17.18
C ALA A 42 14.25 -1.06 -18.12
N ILE A 43 15.13 -0.20 -18.64
CA ILE A 43 16.29 -0.58 -19.45
C ILE A 43 17.55 -0.14 -18.68
N PRO A 44 18.61 -0.96 -18.63
CA PRO A 44 19.89 -0.55 -18.05
C PRO A 44 20.45 0.74 -18.67
N GLY A 45 21.13 1.53 -17.86
CA GLY A 45 21.67 2.84 -18.25
C GLY A 45 20.67 4.00 -18.12
N TYR A 46 19.38 3.72 -17.92
CA TYR A 46 18.36 4.72 -17.63
C TYR A 46 17.92 4.66 -16.16
N GLN A 47 17.21 5.71 -15.74
CA GLN A 47 16.60 5.82 -14.42
C GLN A 47 15.13 6.22 -14.59
N MET A 48 14.28 5.59 -13.80
CA MET A 48 12.87 5.96 -13.67
C MET A 48 12.68 6.65 -12.32
N MET A 49 11.99 7.80 -12.32
CA MET A 49 11.49 8.41 -11.09
C MET A 49 10.04 7.97 -10.86
N VAL A 50 9.74 7.53 -9.66
CA VAL A 50 8.38 7.23 -9.22
C VAL A 50 7.96 8.31 -8.24
N GLU A 51 6.89 9.04 -8.57
CA GLU A 51 6.30 10.06 -7.71
C GLU A 51 5.10 9.46 -6.98
N LEU A 52 5.18 9.50 -5.65
CA LEU A 52 4.14 9.01 -4.75
C LEU A 52 3.17 10.15 -4.42
N GLY A 53 2.33 9.98 -3.40
CA GLY A 53 1.52 11.07 -2.85
C GLY A 53 2.41 12.21 -2.35
N SER A 54 2.06 13.46 -2.65
CA SER A 54 2.81 14.62 -2.16
C SER A 54 2.63 14.88 -0.66
N ASP A 55 1.67 14.21 -0.05
CA ASP A 55 1.23 14.32 1.35
C ASP A 55 1.74 13.17 2.23
N GLU A 56 2.55 12.25 1.69
CA GLU A 56 3.08 11.10 2.41
C GLU A 56 4.62 11.07 2.40
N GLU A 57 5.17 10.37 3.39
CA GLU A 57 6.61 10.20 3.55
C GLU A 57 6.95 8.70 3.56
N ILE A 58 7.99 8.31 2.81
CA ILE A 58 8.50 6.94 2.77
C ILE A 58 9.09 6.57 4.12
N GLU A 59 8.55 5.51 4.72
CA GLU A 59 9.06 4.92 5.96
C GLU A 59 10.00 3.76 5.67
N ASN A 60 9.67 2.93 4.65
CA ASN A 60 10.46 1.76 4.33
C ASN A 60 10.42 1.41 2.84
N VAL A 61 11.53 0.88 2.34
CA VAL A 61 11.66 0.36 0.97
C VAL A 61 12.22 -1.05 1.05
N ALA A 62 11.48 -2.01 0.52
CA ALA A 62 11.89 -3.41 0.44
C ALA A 62 12.04 -3.82 -1.03
N LEU A 63 13.28 -4.09 -1.43
CA LEU A 63 13.64 -4.53 -2.78
C LEU A 63 14.08 -6.00 -2.73
N GLY A 64 13.60 -6.82 -3.67
CA GLY A 64 13.98 -8.23 -3.77
C GLY A 64 15.44 -8.43 -4.19
N ASP A 65 15.74 -8.19 -5.47
CA ASP A 65 17.10 -8.36 -6.02
C ASP A 65 17.84 -7.02 -6.13
N GLY A 66 18.54 -6.65 -5.05
CA GLY A 66 19.39 -5.45 -5.01
C GLY A 66 20.70 -5.55 -5.82
N GLY A 67 21.01 -6.72 -6.40
CA GLY A 67 22.16 -6.90 -7.29
C GLY A 67 21.83 -6.58 -8.74
N ALA A 68 20.59 -6.86 -9.15
CA ALA A 68 20.06 -6.52 -10.46
C ALA A 68 19.35 -5.17 -10.51
N TRP A 69 18.90 -4.65 -9.37
CA TRP A 69 18.14 -3.41 -9.27
C TRP A 69 18.70 -2.48 -8.18
N GLN A 70 18.61 -1.17 -8.41
CA GLN A 70 18.93 -0.15 -7.43
C GLN A 70 17.72 0.75 -7.23
N VAL A 71 17.38 1.01 -5.97
CA VAL A 71 16.30 1.93 -5.59
C VAL A 71 16.81 2.90 -4.54
N THR A 72 16.57 4.20 -4.74
CA THR A 72 16.88 5.24 -3.75
C THR A 72 15.70 6.18 -3.57
N ALA A 73 15.36 6.51 -2.33
CA ALA A 73 14.39 7.56 -2.04
C ALA A 73 15.07 8.95 -2.10
N ASN A 74 14.30 9.99 -2.40
CA ASN A 74 14.76 11.36 -2.24
C ASN A 74 14.76 11.78 -0.75
N HIS A 75 15.37 12.92 -0.42
CA HIS A 75 15.42 13.40 0.97
C HIS A 75 14.07 13.80 1.55
N ARG A 76 13.08 14.14 0.71
CA ARG A 76 11.73 14.51 1.16
C ARG A 76 10.87 13.28 1.49
N GLY A 77 11.22 12.11 0.93
CA GLY A 77 10.47 10.88 1.13
C GLY A 77 9.20 10.76 0.28
N ASP A 78 9.02 11.56 -0.78
CA ASP A 78 7.83 11.51 -1.66
C ASP A 78 8.16 10.94 -3.06
N ARG A 79 9.44 10.60 -3.31
CA ARG A 79 9.90 10.10 -4.61
C ARG A 79 10.94 9.00 -4.48
N LEU A 80 10.94 8.11 -5.45
CA LEU A 80 11.92 7.04 -5.60
C LEU A 80 12.59 7.12 -6.96
N PHE A 81 13.85 6.70 -7.02
CA PHE A 81 14.60 6.53 -8.25
C PHE A 81 14.92 5.04 -8.40
N VAL A 82 14.44 4.46 -9.49
CA VAL A 82 14.57 3.04 -9.80
C VAL A 82 15.49 2.87 -11.01
N LYS A 83 16.47 1.98 -10.90
CA LYS A 83 17.43 1.68 -11.97
C LYS A 83 17.62 0.17 -12.11
N ALA A 84 17.55 -0.31 -13.34
CA ALA A 84 18.04 -1.65 -13.68
C ALA A 84 19.56 -1.60 -13.77
N VAL A 85 20.25 -2.37 -12.92
CA VAL A 85 21.70 -2.55 -12.92
C VAL A 85 22.08 -3.69 -13.86
N GLN A 86 21.29 -4.76 -13.89
CA GLN A 86 21.46 -5.91 -14.77
C GLN A 86 20.25 -6.05 -15.71
N ALA A 87 20.49 -6.49 -16.95
CA ALA A 87 19.41 -6.79 -17.88
C ALA A 87 18.73 -8.13 -17.57
N GLY A 88 17.47 -8.27 -17.95
CA GLY A 88 16.80 -9.58 -18.01
C GLY A 88 16.31 -10.14 -16.67
N VAL A 89 16.42 -9.39 -15.57
CA VAL A 89 16.00 -9.84 -14.24
C VAL A 89 14.74 -9.10 -13.81
N SER A 90 13.69 -9.84 -13.50
CA SER A 90 12.49 -9.29 -12.83
C SER A 90 12.56 -9.51 -11.32
N THR A 91 12.04 -8.56 -10.54
CA THR A 91 11.97 -8.67 -9.08
C THR A 91 10.78 -7.87 -8.53
N ASN A 92 10.56 -7.89 -7.22
CA ASN A 92 9.55 -7.09 -6.56
C ASN A 92 10.14 -5.86 -5.85
N LEU A 93 9.31 -4.84 -5.70
CA LEU A 93 9.59 -3.66 -4.91
C LEU A 93 8.33 -3.30 -4.09
N THR A 94 8.49 -3.18 -2.78
CA THR A 94 7.45 -2.69 -1.89
C THR A 94 7.91 -1.40 -1.23
N VAL A 95 7.05 -0.40 -1.26
CA VAL A 95 7.29 0.89 -0.59
C VAL A 95 6.18 1.11 0.40
N VAL A 96 6.56 1.34 1.65
CA VAL A 96 5.66 1.68 2.74
C VAL A 96 5.86 3.16 3.06
N THR A 97 4.75 3.89 3.10
CA THR A 97 4.71 5.31 3.47
C THR A 97 3.81 5.50 4.69
N THR A 98 3.78 6.71 5.22
CA THR A 98 2.87 7.11 6.31
C THR A 98 1.38 6.93 6.00
N ALA A 99 1.00 6.82 4.72
CA ALA A 99 -0.41 6.72 4.31
C ALA A 99 -0.75 5.45 3.52
N ARG A 100 0.19 4.93 2.71
CA ARG A 100 -0.08 3.89 1.71
C ARG A 100 1.05 2.88 1.58
N VAL A 101 0.68 1.71 1.09
CA VAL A 101 1.63 0.68 0.61
C VAL A 101 1.53 0.59 -0.90
N TYR A 102 2.69 0.64 -1.56
CA TYR A 102 2.85 0.45 -3.00
C TYR A 102 3.54 -0.88 -3.27
N ALA A 103 2.84 -1.77 -3.96
CA ALA A 103 3.39 -3.04 -4.43
C ALA A 103 3.71 -2.92 -5.93
N MET A 104 4.95 -3.20 -6.29
CA MET A 104 5.44 -3.09 -7.65
C MET A 104 6.19 -4.35 -8.07
N GLU A 105 6.08 -4.68 -9.35
CA GLU A 105 6.99 -5.60 -10.03
C GLU A 105 7.93 -4.77 -10.90
N LEU A 106 9.23 -5.04 -10.80
CA LEU A 106 10.24 -4.44 -11.65
C LEU A 106 10.62 -5.48 -12.70
N ALA A 107 10.59 -5.08 -13.98
CA ALA A 107 10.90 -5.98 -15.08
C ALA A 107 11.75 -5.30 -16.16
N PRO A 108 12.49 -6.07 -16.97
CA PRO A 108 13.06 -5.55 -18.21
C PRO A 108 11.95 -5.06 -19.14
N LEU A 109 12.19 -3.96 -19.87
CA LEU A 109 11.26 -3.52 -20.90
C LEU A 109 11.08 -4.62 -21.96
N ALA A 110 9.85 -5.14 -22.08
CA ALA A 110 9.53 -6.26 -22.95
C ALA A 110 9.53 -5.89 -24.44
N ASP A 111 9.03 -4.70 -24.79
CA ASP A 111 9.00 -4.18 -26.15
C ASP A 111 9.87 -2.92 -26.28
N PRO A 112 11.07 -3.02 -26.90
CA PRO A 112 11.96 -1.89 -27.10
C PRO A 112 11.40 -0.77 -27.98
N SER A 113 10.30 -1.00 -28.71
CA SER A 113 9.64 0.04 -29.52
C SER A 113 8.77 0.98 -28.67
N LEU A 114 8.38 0.55 -27.47
CA LEU A 114 7.62 1.38 -26.53
C LEU A 114 8.54 2.33 -25.76
N PRO A 115 8.09 3.56 -25.48
CA PRO A 115 8.86 4.49 -24.67
C PRO A 115 8.89 4.01 -23.21
N MET A 116 10.08 3.73 -22.69
CA MET A 116 10.31 3.53 -21.25
C MET A 116 9.88 4.78 -20.48
N ALA A 117 9.17 4.60 -19.36
CA ALA A 117 8.84 5.68 -18.46
C ALA A 117 10.09 6.29 -17.82
N TYR A 118 10.20 7.62 -17.86
CA TYR A 118 11.20 8.38 -17.09
C TYR A 118 10.58 8.87 -15.78
N ILE A 119 9.29 9.18 -15.80
CA ILE A 119 8.51 9.54 -14.62
C ILE A 119 7.24 8.70 -14.62
N VAL A 120 6.92 8.11 -13.48
CA VAL A 120 5.64 7.47 -13.19
C VAL A 120 5.02 8.19 -12.00
N SER A 121 3.89 8.87 -12.20
CA SER A 121 3.19 9.59 -11.14
C SER A 121 1.93 8.84 -10.72
N PHE A 122 1.81 8.55 -9.42
CA PHE A 122 0.57 7.99 -8.85
C PHE A 122 -0.49 9.08 -8.74
N ARG A 123 -1.69 8.77 -9.24
CA ARG A 123 -2.88 9.62 -9.10
C ARG A 123 -3.83 9.00 -8.09
N PHE A 124 -4.48 9.86 -7.33
CA PHE A 124 -5.40 9.45 -6.28
C PHE A 124 -6.78 9.99 -6.63
N ALA A 125 -7.81 9.15 -6.52
CA ALA A 125 -9.17 9.66 -6.55
C ALA A 125 -9.35 10.58 -5.34
N GLU A 126 -9.86 11.78 -5.57
CA GLU A 126 -10.24 12.67 -4.47
C GLU A 126 -11.24 11.93 -3.60
N ALA A 127 -10.94 11.80 -2.31
CA ALA A 127 -11.85 11.15 -1.39
C ALA A 127 -13.17 11.92 -1.43
N ALA A 128 -14.25 11.25 -1.87
CA ALA A 128 -15.58 11.80 -1.71
C ALA A 128 -15.73 12.22 -0.25
N PRO A 129 -16.16 13.45 0.05
CA PRO A 129 -16.20 13.93 1.43
C PRO A 129 -16.99 12.93 2.25
N ALA A 130 -16.34 12.35 3.25
CA ALA A 130 -17.01 11.48 4.21
C ALA A 130 -18.15 12.32 4.79
N ALA A 131 -19.39 11.99 4.44
CA ALA A 131 -20.53 12.51 5.15
C ALA A 131 -20.27 12.20 6.62
N SER A 132 -20.06 13.25 7.43
CA SER A 132 -19.82 13.09 8.86
C SER A 132 -20.94 12.25 9.44
N ALA A 133 -20.66 10.99 9.72
CA ALA A 133 -21.44 10.23 10.66
C ALA A 133 -21.17 10.88 12.02
N ALA A 134 -22.00 11.88 12.33
CA ALA A 134 -22.21 12.36 13.68
C ALA A 134 -22.78 11.21 14.50
N ASN A 135 -21.93 10.28 14.92
CA ASN A 135 -22.27 9.28 15.90
C ASN A 135 -22.05 9.91 17.28
N GLY A 136 -23.14 10.44 17.82
CA GLY A 136 -23.25 10.80 19.23
C GLY A 136 -22.84 9.62 20.10
N ALA A 137 -21.96 9.90 21.06
CA ALA A 137 -21.62 8.98 22.12
C ALA A 137 -22.87 8.60 22.93
N PRO A 138 -23.00 7.33 23.35
CA PRO A 138 -23.56 7.01 24.65
C PRO A 138 -22.39 6.78 25.62
N ALA A 139 -22.29 7.65 26.63
CA ALA A 139 -21.51 7.39 27.82
C ALA A 139 -22.08 6.16 28.54
N VAL A 140 -21.28 5.10 28.69
CA VAL A 140 -21.59 3.97 29.59
C VAL A 140 -20.54 3.98 30.69
N GLY A 141 -21.03 4.04 31.92
CA GLY A 141 -20.32 4.53 33.09
C GLY A 141 -19.26 3.58 33.65
N GLN A 142 -18.26 4.22 34.27
CA GLN A 142 -17.43 3.62 35.30
C GLN A 142 -18.30 3.42 36.55
N ALA A 143 -18.57 2.16 36.90
CA ALA A 143 -18.99 1.79 38.25
C ALA A 143 -18.59 0.34 38.56
N ALA A 144 -17.98 0.18 39.73
CA ALA A 144 -17.81 -1.04 40.51
C ALA A 144 -16.63 -1.98 40.19
N GLN A 145 -15.45 -1.53 40.63
CA GLN A 145 -14.38 -2.39 41.12
C GLN A 145 -14.52 -2.45 42.65
N ALA A 146 -15.15 -3.51 43.20
CA ALA A 146 -15.11 -3.89 44.63
C ALA A 146 -15.90 -5.19 44.90
N ALA A 147 -15.29 -6.36 44.68
CA ALA A 147 -15.58 -7.66 45.32
C ALA A 147 -14.66 -8.70 44.64
N ALA A 148 -13.82 -9.49 45.29
CA ALA A 148 -13.64 -9.76 46.71
C ALA A 148 -12.16 -10.11 46.91
N ASP A 149 -11.45 -9.25 47.63
CA ASP A 149 -10.19 -9.55 48.28
C ASP A 149 -10.48 -9.48 49.78
N THR A 150 -11.06 -10.54 50.35
CA THR A 150 -11.18 -10.83 51.80
C THR A 150 -11.84 -12.20 51.97
N ALA A 151 -11.05 -13.24 52.23
CA ALA A 151 -11.40 -14.33 53.15
C ALA A 151 -10.24 -15.33 53.25
N ALA A 152 -9.12 -14.89 53.85
CA ALA A 152 -8.12 -15.78 54.41
C ALA A 152 -8.11 -15.63 55.94
N LEU A 153 -8.66 -16.67 56.61
CA LEU A 153 -8.37 -17.18 57.98
C LEU A 153 -8.81 -16.31 59.20
N PRO A 154 -9.11 -16.90 60.39
CA PRO A 154 -8.48 -18.11 60.96
C PRO A 154 -9.40 -19.13 61.67
N ALA A 155 -8.74 -20.20 62.14
CA ALA A 155 -9.26 -21.29 62.97
C ALA A 155 -9.64 -20.87 64.41
N SER A 156 -10.66 -21.52 65.00
CA SER A 156 -10.63 -22.08 66.37
C SER A 156 -11.99 -22.74 66.74
N SER A 157 -11.91 -24.04 67.08
CA SER A 157 -12.55 -24.77 68.19
C SER A 157 -14.02 -24.49 68.60
N ALA A 158 -14.90 -25.51 68.54
CA ALA A 158 -15.57 -26.11 69.72
C ALA A 158 -16.74 -27.08 69.35
N GLU A 159 -16.60 -28.32 69.84
CA GLU A 159 -17.59 -29.14 70.57
C GLU A 159 -18.82 -29.81 69.93
N ALA A 160 -19.04 -31.04 70.46
CA ALA A 160 -20.27 -31.82 70.62
C ALA A 160 -20.72 -32.77 69.49
N ARG A 161 -20.19 -34.00 69.49
CA ARG A 161 -20.87 -35.18 70.08
C ARG A 161 -19.99 -36.43 70.03
#